data_AF-A0A6A8MU95-F1
#
_entry.id   AF-A0A6A8MU95-F1
#
_cell.length_a   1.000
_cell.length_b   1.000
_cell.length_c   1.000
_cell.angle_alpha   90.00
_cell.angle_beta   90.00
_cell.angle_gamma   90.00
#
_symmetry.space_group_name_H-M   'P 1'
#
loop_
_entity.id
_entity.type
_entity.pdbx_description
1 polymer ?
#
loop_
_entity_poly.entity_id
_entity_poly.type
_entity_poly.pdbx_seq_one_letter_code
_entity_poly.pdbx_strand_id
1 'polypeptide(L)'
;MVTEYKPAWAAVVVNFDAGRCLVDCVATLLLDTSAGVFEIIVVDNASTDDSISQLRQTWPDVKVILSERNLGYSGAANLGIRATRADV
;
A
#
# COMPACT_ATOMS: atom_id res chain seq x y z
N MET A 1 9.24 -0.38 29.04
CA MET A 1 8.29 0.38 28.21
C MET A 1 8.80 0.25 26.79
N VAL A 2 8.06 -0.42 25.91
CA VAL A 2 8.43 -0.48 24.49
C VAL A 2 7.85 0.78 23.86
N THR A 3 8.71 1.70 23.44
CA THR A 3 8.27 2.91 22.73
C THR A 3 7.57 2.45 21.45
N GLU A 4 6.32 2.89 21.23
CA GLU A 4 5.59 2.58 20.01
C GLU A 4 6.34 3.23 18.84
N TYR A 5 6.85 2.42 17.91
CA TYR A 5 7.62 2.90 16.77
C TYR A 5 6.68 3.57 15.76
N LYS A 6 6.93 4.85 15.46
CA LYS A 6 6.20 5.63 14.46
C LYS A 6 7.07 5.79 13.20
N PRO A 7 6.63 5.33 12.02
CA PRO A 7 7.38 5.52 10.77
C PRO A 7 7.51 7.01 10.44
N ALA A 8 8.66 7.42 9.90
CA ALA A 8 8.90 8.82 9.52
C ALA A 8 8.05 9.23 8.30
N TRP A 9 7.85 8.31 7.36
CA TRP A 9 7.02 8.52 6.17
C TRP A 9 6.29 7.24 5.75
N ALA A 10 5.24 7.38 4.94
CA ALA A 10 4.50 6.27 4.37
C ALA A 10 4.34 6.37 2.84
N ALA A 11 4.34 5.21 2.19
CA ALA A 11 3.96 5.05 0.78
C ALA A 11 2.51 4.60 0.68
N VAL A 12 1.66 5.44 0.09
CA VAL A 12 0.28 5.07 -0.27
C VAL A 12 0.25 4.68 -1.75
N VAL A 13 0.03 3.40 -2.03
CA VAL A 13 -0.05 2.85 -3.38
C VAL A 13 -1.52 2.65 -3.75
N VAL A 14 -2.04 3.47 -4.65
CA VAL A 14 -3.38 3.31 -5.20
C VAL A 14 -3.33 2.28 -6.33
N ASN A 15 -4.12 1.22 -6.20
CA ASN A 15 -4.24 0.14 -7.18
C ASN A 15 -5.63 0.13 -7.82
N PHE A 16 -5.69 -0.08 -9.14
CA PHE A 16 -6.90 -0.40 -9.88
C PHE A 16 -6.53 -1.20 -11.12
N ASP A 17 -6.78 -2.51 -11.11
CA ASP A 17 -6.51 -3.42 -12.22
C ASP A 17 -5.06 -3.38 -12.76
N ALA A 18 -4.07 -3.28 -11.86
CA ALA A 18 -2.67 -3.11 -12.25
C ALA A 18 -1.89 -4.43 -12.40
N GLY A 19 -2.51 -5.58 -12.12
CA GLY A 19 -1.90 -6.92 -12.17
C GLY A 19 -0.50 -6.97 -11.57
N ARG A 20 0.46 -7.38 -12.40
CA ARG A 20 1.86 -7.55 -12.02
C ARG A 20 2.56 -6.23 -11.64
N CYS A 21 2.13 -5.10 -12.20
CA CYS A 21 2.74 -3.80 -11.91
C CYS A 21 2.61 -3.43 -10.43
N LEU A 22 1.52 -3.83 -9.77
CA LEU A 22 1.36 -3.65 -8.32
C LEU A 22 2.44 -4.40 -7.55
N VAL A 23 2.65 -5.68 -7.90
CA VAL A 23 3.62 -6.56 -7.21
C VAL A 23 5.03 -6.02 -7.36
N ASP A 24 5.41 -5.61 -8.57
CA ASP A 24 6.74 -5.07 -8.84
C ASP A 24 6.95 -3.71 -8.15
N CYS A 25 5.94 -2.84 -8.11
CA CYS A 25 5.98 -1.58 -7.38
C CYS A 25 6.23 -1.78 -5.88
N VAL A 26 5.47 -2.67 -5.24
CA VAL A 26 5.62 -2.98 -3.82
C VAL A 26 6.97 -3.67 -3.55
N ALA A 27 7.43 -4.55 -4.44
CA ALA A 27 8.74 -5.16 -4.32
C ALA A 27 9.87 -4.11 -4.37
N THR A 28 9.81 -3.17 -5.31
CA THR A 28 10.80 -2.09 -5.40
C THR A 28 10.84 -1.26 -4.12
N LEU A 29 9.67 -0.90 -3.57
CA LEU A 29 9.58 -0.19 -2.30
C LEU A 29 10.24 -1.02 -1.17
N LEU A 30 9.80 -2.26 -0.95
CA LEU A 30 10.31 -3.10 0.15
C LEU A 30 11.82 -3.36 0.07
N LEU A 31 12.37 -3.42 -1.13
CA LEU A 31 13.79 -3.72 -1.35
C LEU A 31 14.68 -2.46 -1.32
N ASP A 32 14.10 -1.26 -1.36
CA ASP A 32 14.85 -0.01 -1.26
C ASP A 32 15.22 0.31 0.20
N THR A 33 16.38 -0.21 0.61
CA THR A 33 16.95 0.05 1.94
C THR A 33 17.48 1.47 2.12
N SER A 34 17.63 2.25 1.06
CA SER A 34 18.14 3.63 1.13
C SER A 34 17.11 4.62 1.65
N ALA A 35 15.83 4.30 1.51
CA ALA A 35 14.72 5.16 1.89
C ALA A 35 14.37 5.08 3.40
N GLY A 36 15.07 4.21 4.15
CA GLY A 36 14.82 3.98 5.58
C GLY A 36 13.63 3.05 5.82
N VAL A 37 13.11 3.03 7.05
CA VAL A 37 11.92 2.26 7.40
C VAL A 37 10.68 3.10 7.16
N PHE A 38 9.73 2.56 6.41
CA PHE A 38 8.48 3.23 6.05
C PHE A 38 7.29 2.27 6.11
N GLU A 39 6.08 2.83 6.23
CA GLU A 39 4.83 2.08 6.12
C GLU A 39 4.39 2.01 4.66
N ILE A 40 4.00 0.82 4.17
CA ILE A 40 3.38 0.66 2.85
C ILE A 40 1.91 0.36 3.05
N ILE A 41 1.05 1.17 2.43
CA ILE A 41 -0.40 0.97 2.40
C ILE A 41 -0.82 0.87 0.95
N VAL A 42 -1.27 -0.32 0.56
CA VAL A 42 -1.91 -0.53 -0.73
C VAL A 42 -3.41 -0.29 -0.57
N VAL A 43 -3.97 0.58 -1.39
CA VAL A 43 -5.42 0.79 -1.49
C VAL A 43 -5.89 0.19 -2.79
N ASP A 44 -6.60 -0.93 -2.71
CA ASP A 44 -7.30 -1.50 -3.85
C ASP A 44 -8.60 -0.75 -4.11
N ASN A 45 -8.70 -0.12 -5.27
CA ASN A 45 -9.79 0.77 -5.61
C ASN A 45 -10.94 0.05 -6.33
N ALA A 46 -11.32 -1.11 -5.77
CA ALA A 46 -12.26 -2.08 -6.34
C ALA A 46 -11.77 -2.70 -7.66
N SER A 47 -10.57 -3.27 -7.64
CA SER A 47 -10.05 -4.01 -8.80
C SER A 47 -10.91 -5.25 -9.08
N THR A 48 -10.97 -5.61 -10.34
CA THR A 48 -11.63 -6.80 -10.89
C THR A 48 -10.64 -7.85 -11.39
N ASP A 49 -9.36 -7.48 -11.48
CA ASP A 49 -8.26 -8.40 -11.80
C ASP A 49 -7.75 -9.18 -10.57
N ASP A 50 -6.63 -9.88 -10.75
CA ASP A 50 -5.98 -10.69 -9.72
C ASP A 50 -4.80 -9.99 -9.02
N SER A 51 -4.61 -8.67 -9.20
CA SER A 51 -3.49 -7.90 -8.66
C SER A 51 -3.30 -8.08 -7.15
N ILE A 52 -4.39 -8.04 -6.38
CA ILE A 52 -4.36 -8.25 -4.93
C ILE A 52 -4.05 -9.70 -4.55
N SER A 53 -4.56 -10.66 -5.32
CA SER A 53 -4.22 -12.07 -5.11
C SER A 53 -2.73 -12.31 -5.34
N GLN A 54 -2.18 -11.81 -6.44
CA GLN A 54 -0.75 -11.91 -6.74
C GLN A 54 0.11 -11.20 -5.67
N LEU A 55 -0.31 -10.02 -5.23
CA LEU A 55 0.38 -9.28 -4.17
C LEU A 55 0.41 -10.07 -2.87
N ARG A 56 -0.73 -10.58 -2.40
CA ARG A 56 -0.83 -11.35 -1.14
C ARG A 56 -0.05 -12.66 -1.19
N GLN A 57 0.05 -13.29 -2.36
CA GLN A 57 0.88 -14.49 -2.54
C GLN A 57 2.38 -14.18 -2.39
N THR A 58 2.81 -13.00 -2.84
CA THR A 58 4.23 -12.60 -2.84
C THR A 58 4.65 -11.94 -1.53
N TRP A 59 3.79 -11.05 -1.00
CA TRP A 59 4.06 -10.20 0.16
C TRP A 59 2.84 -10.20 1.11
N PRO A 60 2.60 -11.29 1.85
CA PRO A 60 1.39 -11.47 2.66
C PRO A 60 1.24 -10.45 3.80
N ASP A 61 2.35 -9.86 4.25
CA ASP A 61 2.38 -8.91 5.36
C ASP A 61 2.15 -7.45 4.92
N VAL A 62 2.02 -7.19 3.62
CA VAL A 62 1.72 -5.83 3.12
C VAL A 62 0.28 -5.47 3.45
N LYS A 63 0.09 -4.30 4.06
CA LYS A 63 -1.23 -3.78 4.43
C LYS A 63 -2.01 -3.40 3.18
N VAL A 64 -3.16 -4.04 3.00
CA VAL A 64 -4.08 -3.80 1.89
C VAL A 64 -5.43 -3.33 2.42
N ILE A 65 -5.93 -2.21 1.90
CA ILE A 65 -7.28 -1.70 2.13
C ILE A 65 -8.10 -1.94 0.86
N LEU A 66 -9.23 -2.63 0.98
CA LEU A 66 -10.14 -2.88 -0.14
C LEU A 66 -11.26 -1.85 -0.13
N SER A 67 -11.37 -1.06 -1.19
CA SER A 67 -12.52 -0.17 -1.39
C SER A 67 -13.70 -0.96 -1.98
N GLU A 68 -14.92 -0.68 -1.51
CA GLU A 68 -16.14 -1.33 -2.01
C GLU A 68 -16.50 -0.93 -3.45
N ARG A 69 -15.97 0.22 -3.91
CA ARG A 69 -16.15 0.74 -5.28
C ARG A 69 -14.96 1.60 -5.70
N ASN A 70 -14.83 1.87 -6.99
CA ASN A 70 -13.82 2.82 -7.47
C ASN A 70 -14.17 4.25 -7.01
N LEU A 71 -13.31 4.83 -6.17
CA LEU A 71 -13.47 6.16 -5.56
C LEU A 71 -12.81 7.28 -6.39
N GLY A 72 -12.25 6.95 -7.56
CA GLY A 72 -11.26 7.77 -8.24
C GLY A 72 -9.94 7.86 -7.47
N TYR A 73 -8.92 8.44 -8.11
CA TYR A 73 -7.56 8.49 -7.54
C TYR A 73 -7.51 9.20 -6.18
N SER A 74 -8.06 10.41 -6.09
CA SER A 74 -8.00 11.21 -4.85
C SER A 74 -8.76 10.57 -3.70
N GLY A 75 -9.88 9.89 -3.98
CA GLY A 75 -10.64 9.16 -2.97
C GLY A 75 -9.85 7.99 -2.38
N ALA A 76 -9.23 7.18 -3.24
CA ALA A 76 -8.38 6.07 -2.82
C ALA A 76 -7.10 6.53 -2.11
N ALA A 77 -6.42 7.56 -2.64
CA ALA A 77 -5.23 8.14 -2.00
C ALA A 77 -5.56 8.66 -0.60
N ASN A 78 -6.64 9.42 -0.45
CA ASN A 78 -7.08 9.93 0.84
C ASN A 78 -7.49 8.81 1.82
N LEU A 79 -8.03 7.69 1.32
CA LEU A 79 -8.31 6.51 2.14
C LEU A 79 -7.03 5.91 2.71
N GLY A 80 -5.97 5.79 1.90
CA GLY A 80 -4.67 5.32 2.36
C GLY A 80 -4.00 6.28 3.34
N ILE A 81 -4.02 7.59 3.06
CA ILE A 81 -3.45 8.62 3.95
C ILE A 81 -4.11 8.57 5.34
N ARG A 82 -5.44 8.42 5.42
CA ARG A 82 -6.12 8.30 6.72
C ARG A 82 -5.76 7.04 7.50
N ALA A 83 -5.23 6.03 6.84
CA ALA A 83 -4.89 4.75 7.45
C ALA A 83 -3.43 4.65 7.90
N THR A 84 -2.57 5.60 7.54
CA THR A 84 -1.17 5.62 7.99
C THR A 84 -1.04 6.22 9.38
N ARG A 85 0.01 5.79 10.07
CA ARG A 85 0.47 6.39 11.33
C ARG A 85 1.72 7.24 11.14
N ALA A 86 2.24 7.38 9.93
CA ALA A 86 3.47 8.12 9.66
C ALA A 86 3.29 9.63 9.84
N ASP A 87 4.40 10.34 10.03
CA ASP A 87 4.40 11.81 10.09
C ASP A 87 4.31 12.47 8.70
N VAL A 88 4.74 11.76 7.65
CA VAL A 88 4.84 12.24 6.26
C VAL A 88 4.16 11.27 5.30
#